data_AF-A0A930L873-F1
#
_entry.id   AF-A0A930L873-F1
#
_cell.length_a   1.000
_cell.length_b   1.000
_cell.length_c   1.000
_cell.angle_alpha   90.00
_cell.angle_beta   90.00
_cell.angle_gamma   90.00
#
_symmetry.space_group_name_H-M   'P 1'
#
loop_
_entity.id
_entity.type
_entity.pdbx_description
1 polymer ?
#
loop_
_entity_poly.entity_id
_entity_poly.type
_entity_poly.pdbx_seq_one_letter_code
_entity_poly.pdbx_strand_id
1 'polypeptide(L)'
;MQVSLSSNFPALSPNDSSAPAPDGELLSTLIEEAIAAYSPVPPQASADSASMRQTLMQLLSWAHSLEQVSARAVERVQILGTGMRSVVVRVAYEPAVESTQSLPTSIIVKRYRRKDSTVNAGGFGYLRERYGLEALNRQVPGLFPQLYGADPELRVLALEDVSAGTVEGEQYSVAHALLEGTEQQALDALNYYIEAYRSLAASGIMGETVEDYRLNLARADRKAQFPGAIASPGLAERGLKKLYGVADEARTPEHGAASPDSSSAEHEDAPVLPAAVEELSFRFRRVLQPFFTKRPPVPEQFKLNRGRVYMLSSGDFSPQNVLIGSADGAQVRMVDAEGTCLHHRGFPFVEAMLGFPSSPEYPRYRVDRKKALPALYSALFEDAPLDEHLAEDLAVCTAVTVCALLELYSSSARSNLLPRIRREGAQLMRLLLEIAGSQDATLAEFAERLGAAE
;
A
#
# COMPACT_ATOMS: atom_id res chain seq x y z
N MET A 1 -18.18 32.66 18.25
CA MET A 1 -16.78 32.74 17.79
C MET A 1 -16.68 31.94 16.50
N GLN A 2 -16.57 32.62 15.36
CA GLN A 2 -16.27 32.00 14.08
C GLN A 2 -14.77 31.66 14.08
N VAL A 3 -14.44 30.37 14.07
CA VAL A 3 -13.06 29.91 13.90
C VAL A 3 -12.78 29.89 12.40
N SER A 4 -12.02 30.87 11.94
CA SER A 4 -11.46 30.91 10.59
C SER A 4 -10.39 29.82 10.51
N LEU A 5 -10.71 28.70 9.85
CA LEU A 5 -9.72 27.67 9.50
C LEU A 5 -8.96 28.15 8.26
N SER A 6 -7.93 28.98 8.49
CA SER A 6 -6.96 29.34 7.47
C SER A 6 -6.24 28.06 7.00
N SER A 7 -6.25 27.84 5.69
CA SER A 7 -5.50 26.78 5.01
C SER A 7 -4.01 26.95 5.26
N ASN A 8 -3.41 26.08 6.09
CA ASN A 8 -1.95 25.94 6.20
C ASN A 8 -1.37 25.00 5.13
N PHE A 9 -2.04 24.91 3.97
CA PHE A 9 -1.42 24.33 2.79
C PHE A 9 -0.61 25.43 2.11
N PRO A 10 0.71 25.29 1.93
CA PRO A 10 1.29 25.89 0.75
C PRO A 10 0.50 25.31 -0.42
N ALA A 11 -0.17 26.16 -1.19
CA ALA A 11 -0.45 25.78 -2.56
C ALA A 11 0.93 25.40 -3.13
N LEU A 12 1.15 24.11 -3.42
CA LEU A 12 2.15 23.74 -4.40
C LEU A 12 1.60 24.34 -5.70
N SER A 13 1.96 25.60 -5.93
CA SER A 13 1.64 26.36 -7.11
C SER A 13 2.04 25.53 -8.34
N PRO A 14 1.39 25.71 -9.50
CA PRO A 14 2.10 25.42 -10.74
C PRO A 14 3.40 26.20 -10.63
N ASN A 15 4.54 25.51 -10.61
CA ASN A 15 5.83 26.15 -10.59
C ASN A 15 5.91 27.03 -11.84
N ASP A 16 5.64 28.33 -11.70
CA ASP A 16 6.16 29.38 -12.59
C ASP A 16 7.68 29.45 -12.35
N SER A 17 8.36 28.35 -12.67
CA SER A 17 9.80 28.23 -12.49
C SER A 17 10.46 29.09 -13.55
N SER A 18 11.21 30.11 -13.11
CA SER A 18 12.10 30.89 -13.98
C SER A 18 13.36 30.12 -14.39
N ALA A 19 13.41 28.80 -14.12
CA ALA A 19 14.53 27.96 -14.53
C ALA A 19 14.63 27.91 -16.06
N PRO A 20 15.84 27.97 -16.62
CA PRO A 20 16.03 27.76 -18.04
C PRO A 20 15.46 26.39 -18.45
N ALA A 21 14.93 26.33 -19.68
CA ALA A 21 14.46 25.05 -20.22
C ALA A 21 15.62 24.04 -20.27
N PRO A 22 15.38 22.76 -19.97
CA PRO A 22 16.42 21.75 -20.04
C PRO A 22 16.87 21.52 -21.49
N ASP A 23 18.10 21.06 -21.66
CA ASP A 23 18.64 20.66 -22.97
C ASP A 23 17.89 19.42 -23.50
N GLY A 24 17.01 19.66 -24.47
CA GLY A 24 16.16 18.61 -25.05
C GLY A 24 16.94 17.56 -25.85
N GLU A 25 18.09 17.91 -26.44
CA GLU A 25 18.92 16.95 -27.18
C GLU A 25 19.64 16.01 -26.20
N LEU A 26 20.22 16.58 -25.14
CA LEU A 26 20.83 15.80 -24.05
C LEU A 26 19.80 14.84 -23.42
N LEU A 27 18.62 15.35 -23.05
CA LEU A 27 17.57 14.51 -22.48
C LEU A 27 17.14 13.39 -23.44
N SER A 28 17.06 13.65 -24.74
CA SER A 28 16.74 12.61 -25.73
C SER A 28 17.78 11.50 -25.75
N THR A 29 19.08 11.84 -25.74
CA THR A 29 20.16 10.85 -25.69
C THR A 29 20.08 10.00 -24.42
N LEU A 30 19.93 10.63 -23.26
CA LEU A 30 19.83 9.93 -21.97
C LEU A 30 18.60 9.01 -21.89
N ILE A 31 17.49 9.39 -22.53
CA ILE A 31 16.30 8.53 -22.65
C ILE A 31 16.61 7.27 -23.46
N GLU A 32 17.28 7.38 -24.60
CA GLU A 32 17.65 6.21 -25.41
C GLU A 32 18.58 5.28 -24.65
N GLU A 33 19.58 5.83 -23.95
CA GLU A 33 20.48 5.05 -23.10
C GLU A 33 19.72 4.30 -21.99
N ALA A 34 18.78 4.98 -21.33
CA ALA A 34 17.95 4.39 -20.28
C ALA A 34 17.03 3.28 -20.82
N ILE A 35 16.48 3.44 -22.03
CA ILE A 35 15.67 2.41 -22.70
C ILE A 35 16.54 1.21 -23.07
N ALA A 36 17.73 1.45 -23.64
CA ALA A 36 18.65 0.38 -24.06
C ALA A 36 19.16 -0.44 -22.86
N ALA A 37 19.38 0.19 -21.71
CA ALA A 37 19.81 -0.47 -20.48
C ALA A 37 18.67 -1.20 -19.74
N TYR A 38 17.41 -0.87 -20.02
CA TYR A 38 16.27 -1.41 -19.28
C TYR A 38 15.86 -2.79 -19.78
N SER A 39 15.97 -3.79 -18.90
CA SER A 39 15.50 -5.15 -19.13
C SER A 39 14.20 -5.40 -18.35
N PRO A 40 13.02 -5.39 -19.00
CA PRO A 40 11.74 -5.56 -18.32
C PRO A 40 11.60 -6.99 -17.76
N VAL A 41 11.12 -7.10 -16.53
CA VAL A 41 10.74 -8.39 -15.93
C VAL A 41 9.22 -8.55 -16.04
N PRO A 42 8.69 -9.67 -16.58
CA PRO A 42 7.24 -9.87 -16.69
C PRO A 42 6.52 -9.63 -15.34
N PRO A 43 5.40 -8.89 -15.31
CA PRO A 43 4.56 -8.44 -16.43
C PRO A 43 4.88 -7.03 -16.96
N GLN A 44 6.08 -6.49 -16.70
CA GLN A 44 6.47 -5.15 -17.14
C GLN A 44 6.54 -5.08 -18.68
N ALA A 45 6.03 -3.99 -19.25
CA ALA A 45 6.04 -3.78 -20.69
C ALA A 45 7.40 -3.27 -21.16
N SER A 46 7.75 -3.51 -22.43
CA SER A 46 8.90 -2.88 -23.07
C SER A 46 8.83 -1.34 -22.91
N ALA A 47 9.98 -0.73 -22.61
CA ALA A 47 10.13 0.72 -22.61
C ALA A 47 10.33 1.29 -24.03
N ASP A 48 10.58 0.44 -25.02
CA ASP A 48 10.89 0.86 -26.38
C ASP A 48 9.63 1.18 -27.20
N SER A 49 9.07 2.37 -26.97
CA SER A 49 7.97 2.91 -27.78
C SER A 49 8.05 4.43 -27.90
N ALA A 50 7.49 4.99 -28.97
CA ALA A 50 7.41 6.44 -29.16
C ALA A 50 6.64 7.13 -28.01
N SER A 51 5.56 6.50 -27.53
CA SER A 51 4.78 7.02 -26.41
C SER A 51 5.57 7.05 -25.10
N MET A 52 6.45 6.06 -24.87
CA MET A 52 7.32 6.04 -23.70
C MET A 52 8.37 7.15 -23.77
N ARG A 53 9.02 7.35 -24.92
CA ARG A 53 9.99 8.45 -25.12
C ARG A 53 9.36 9.82 -24.87
N GLN A 54 8.18 10.06 -25.43
CA GLN A 54 7.44 11.31 -25.18
C GLN A 54 7.08 11.46 -23.69
N THR A 55 6.66 10.37 -23.04
CA THR A 55 6.34 10.37 -21.61
C THR A 55 7.58 10.71 -20.78
N LEU A 56 8.72 10.08 -21.05
CA LEU A 56 9.97 10.33 -20.34
C LEU A 56 10.45 11.76 -20.55
N MET A 57 10.38 12.28 -21.77
CA MET A 57 10.72 13.68 -22.05
C MET A 57 9.88 14.64 -21.21
N GLN A 58 8.54 14.47 -21.20
CA GLN A 58 7.64 15.30 -20.37
C GLN A 58 7.98 15.21 -18.88
N LEU A 59 8.30 14.00 -18.38
CA LEU A 59 8.64 13.78 -16.98
C LEU A 59 9.95 14.46 -16.59
N LEU A 60 10.98 14.33 -17.41
CA LEU A 60 12.29 14.93 -17.16
C LEU A 60 12.23 16.46 -17.28
N SER A 61 11.48 16.99 -18.26
CA SER A 61 11.25 18.42 -18.38
C SER A 61 10.54 19.00 -17.16
N TRP A 62 9.51 18.31 -16.66
CA TRP A 62 8.84 18.71 -15.43
C TRP A 62 9.76 18.62 -14.21
N ALA A 63 10.49 17.52 -14.05
CA ALA A 63 11.40 17.31 -12.93
C ALA A 63 12.50 18.38 -12.85
N HIS A 64 12.99 18.88 -13.99
CA HIS A 64 13.98 19.96 -14.05
C HIS A 64 13.46 21.29 -13.45
N SER A 65 12.15 21.49 -13.40
CA SER A 65 11.54 22.70 -12.81
C SER A 65 11.48 22.69 -11.28
N LEU A 66 11.84 21.58 -10.63
CA LEU A 66 11.76 21.42 -9.17
C LEU A 66 12.91 22.16 -8.47
N GLU A 67 12.60 22.80 -7.35
CA GLU A 67 13.59 23.54 -6.54
C GLU A 67 14.74 22.65 -6.06
N GLN A 68 14.45 21.39 -5.72
CA GLN A 68 15.43 20.39 -5.25
C GLN A 68 16.44 20.00 -6.35
N VAL A 69 16.10 20.24 -7.61
CA VAL A 69 17.01 20.06 -8.75
C VAL A 69 17.87 21.30 -8.95
N SER A 70 17.36 22.50 -8.64
CA SER A 70 18.08 23.77 -8.76
C SER A 70 18.67 23.98 -10.17
N ALA A 71 17.89 23.62 -11.21
CA ALA A 71 18.28 23.68 -12.63
C ALA A 71 19.59 22.93 -12.98
N ARG A 72 20.03 21.97 -12.15
CA ARG A 72 21.17 21.12 -12.47
C ARG A 72 20.89 20.26 -13.70
N ALA A 73 21.92 20.06 -14.52
CA ALA A 73 21.82 19.17 -15.67
C ALA A 73 21.61 17.72 -15.18
N VAL A 74 20.86 16.97 -15.98
CA VAL A 74 20.66 15.54 -15.74
C VAL A 74 21.92 14.81 -16.20
N GLU A 75 22.54 14.07 -15.29
CA GLU A 75 23.71 13.25 -15.58
C GLU A 75 23.30 11.88 -16.11
N ARG A 76 22.27 11.28 -15.51
CA ARG A 76 21.82 9.92 -15.85
C ARG A 76 20.35 9.71 -15.58
N VAL A 77 19.71 8.92 -16.45
CA VAL A 77 18.35 8.42 -16.28
C VAL A 77 18.39 6.90 -16.18
N GLN A 78 17.64 6.34 -15.23
CA GLN A 78 17.48 4.89 -15.11
C GLN A 78 16.01 4.54 -14.96
N ILE A 79 15.49 3.67 -15.83
CA ILE A 79 14.14 3.13 -15.68
C ILE A 79 14.18 2.04 -14.62
N LEU A 80 13.43 2.23 -13.52
CA LEU A 80 13.33 1.26 -12.43
C LEU A 80 12.14 0.31 -12.62
N GLY A 81 11.10 0.75 -13.34
CA GLY A 81 9.98 -0.12 -13.66
C GLY A 81 8.96 0.51 -14.59
N THR A 82 8.37 -0.32 -15.45
CA THR A 82 7.31 0.04 -16.39
C THR A 82 6.00 -0.69 -16.09
N GLY A 83 5.69 -0.83 -14.80
CA GLY A 83 4.52 -1.56 -14.31
C GLY A 83 3.18 -1.12 -14.92
N MET A 84 2.15 -1.95 -14.71
CA MET A 84 0.82 -1.73 -15.27
C MET A 84 0.17 -0.42 -14.78
N ARG A 85 0.50 0.03 -13.56
CA ARG A 85 -0.06 1.25 -12.94
C ARG A 85 0.82 2.46 -13.14
N SER A 86 2.13 2.30 -13.08
CA SER A 86 3.09 3.41 -13.09
C SER A 86 4.36 3.11 -13.87
N VAL A 87 5.02 4.20 -14.27
CA VAL A 87 6.42 4.22 -14.72
C VAL A 87 7.23 4.86 -13.60
N VAL A 88 8.34 4.24 -13.20
CA VAL A 88 9.25 4.74 -12.18
C VAL A 88 10.63 4.91 -12.78
N VAL A 89 11.21 6.10 -12.63
CA VAL A 89 12.57 6.40 -13.08
C VAL A 89 13.37 7.04 -11.96
N ARG A 90 14.67 6.73 -11.92
CA ARG A 90 15.66 7.47 -11.15
C ARG A 90 16.31 8.49 -12.07
N VAL A 91 16.45 9.72 -11.59
CA VAL A 91 17.11 10.82 -12.29
C VAL A 91 18.26 11.28 -11.42
N ALA A 92 19.48 11.12 -11.90
CA ALA A 92 20.69 11.61 -11.25
C ALA A 92 21.12 12.93 -11.90
N TYR A 93 21.65 13.82 -11.08
CA TYR A 93 22.02 15.18 -11.48
C TYR A 93 23.51 15.39 -11.23
N GLU A 94 24.09 16.29 -12.03
CA GLU A 94 25.46 16.73 -11.81
C GLU A 94 25.64 17.29 -10.38
N PRO A 95 26.87 17.22 -9.81
CA PRO A 95 27.16 17.80 -8.51
C PRO A 95 26.83 19.30 -8.47
N ALA A 96 26.29 19.76 -7.34
CA ALA A 96 26.08 21.19 -7.13
C ALA A 96 27.44 21.91 -6.99
N VAL A 97 27.70 22.90 -7.85
CA VAL A 97 29.00 23.59 -7.89
C VAL A 97 29.19 24.52 -6.69
N GLU A 98 28.13 25.17 -6.18
CA GLU A 98 28.17 26.11 -5.05
C GLU A 98 26.82 26.17 -4.30
N SER A 99 26.40 25.10 -3.60
CA SER A 99 25.17 25.15 -2.77
C SER A 99 25.47 25.16 -1.26
N THR A 100 24.85 26.09 -0.53
CA THR A 100 24.86 26.11 0.94
C THR A 100 23.90 25.08 1.54
N GLN A 101 22.97 24.54 0.72
CA GLN A 101 22.06 23.46 1.05
C GLN A 101 22.52 22.16 0.42
N SER A 102 22.42 21.05 1.16
CA SER A 102 22.65 19.71 0.62
C SER A 102 21.49 19.36 -0.33
N LEU A 103 21.76 19.42 -1.64
CA LEU A 103 20.81 19.02 -2.67
C LEU A 103 20.93 17.51 -2.93
N PRO A 104 19.82 16.82 -3.28
CA PRO A 104 19.87 15.40 -3.60
C PRO A 104 20.71 15.14 -4.85
N THR A 105 21.53 14.09 -4.85
CA THR A 105 22.27 13.66 -6.05
C THR A 105 21.37 12.96 -7.06
N SER A 106 20.29 12.33 -6.59
CA SER A 106 19.25 11.74 -7.42
C SER A 106 17.86 11.89 -6.80
N ILE A 107 16.83 11.80 -7.63
CA ILE A 107 15.43 11.72 -7.21
C ILE A 107 14.73 10.56 -7.94
N ILE A 108 13.62 10.10 -7.38
CA ILE A 108 12.72 9.15 -8.02
C ILE A 108 11.53 9.90 -8.61
N VAL A 109 11.24 9.70 -9.90
CA VAL A 109 10.08 10.26 -10.57
C VAL A 109 9.12 9.12 -10.92
N LYS A 110 7.92 9.14 -10.35
CA LYS A 110 6.87 8.12 -10.53
C LYS A 110 5.68 8.73 -11.27
N ARG A 111 5.31 8.18 -12.42
CA ARG A 111 4.15 8.61 -13.23
C ARG A 111 3.08 7.54 -13.28
N TYR A 112 1.83 7.91 -13.02
CA TYR A 112 0.69 7.00 -13.12
C TYR A 112 0.05 7.03 -14.51
N ARG A 113 -0.21 5.83 -15.03
CA ARG A 113 -0.72 5.63 -16.38
C ARG A 113 -2.22 5.95 -16.49
N ARG A 114 -3.00 5.57 -15.48
CA ARG A 114 -4.46 5.70 -15.54
C ARG A 114 -4.91 7.14 -15.32
N LYS A 115 -5.82 7.61 -16.16
CA LYS A 115 -6.37 8.98 -16.08
C LYS A 115 -7.14 9.22 -14.78
N ASP A 116 -7.81 8.21 -14.25
CA ASP A 116 -8.60 8.30 -13.02
C ASP A 116 -7.74 8.28 -11.74
N SER A 117 -6.43 8.03 -11.83
CA SER A 117 -5.56 7.95 -10.64
C SER A 117 -5.53 9.22 -9.78
N THR A 118 -5.88 10.37 -10.35
CA THR A 118 -5.96 11.68 -9.67
C THR A 118 -7.35 12.00 -9.12
N VAL A 119 -8.33 11.11 -9.30
CA VAL A 119 -9.70 11.30 -8.81
C VAL A 119 -10.28 10.04 -8.16
N ASN A 120 -9.54 8.93 -8.12
CA ASN A 120 -9.95 7.67 -7.51
C ASN A 120 -9.13 7.41 -6.25
N ALA A 121 -9.70 7.79 -5.10
CA ALA A 121 -9.12 7.50 -3.79
C ALA A 121 -9.50 6.09 -3.28
N GLY A 122 -10.41 5.38 -3.96
CA GLY A 122 -10.84 4.02 -3.57
C GLY A 122 -9.85 2.92 -3.93
N GLY A 123 -9.00 3.14 -4.94
CA GLY A 123 -7.97 2.22 -5.40
C GLY A 123 -6.54 2.65 -5.05
N PHE A 124 -5.57 1.80 -5.40
CA PHE A 124 -4.15 2.14 -5.36
C PHE A 124 -3.82 3.24 -6.38
N GLY A 125 -2.96 4.20 -6.03
CA GLY A 125 -2.41 5.14 -7.01
C GLY A 125 -2.09 6.53 -6.49
N TYR A 126 -2.03 7.47 -7.45
CA TYR A 126 -1.53 8.83 -7.27
C TYR A 126 -2.07 9.56 -6.03
N LEU A 127 -3.39 9.59 -5.84
CA LEU A 127 -3.97 10.33 -4.71
C LEU A 127 -3.52 9.79 -3.35
N ARG A 128 -3.48 8.46 -3.22
CA ARG A 128 -3.06 7.80 -1.97
C ARG A 128 -1.58 8.00 -1.72
N GLU A 129 -0.74 7.89 -2.73
CA GLU A 129 0.70 8.10 -2.55
C GLU A 129 1.01 9.56 -2.24
N ARG A 130 0.42 10.51 -2.98
CA ARG A 130 0.64 11.95 -2.78
C ARG A 130 0.32 12.37 -1.35
N TYR A 131 -0.91 12.13 -0.90
CA TYR A 131 -1.34 12.55 0.43
C TYR A 131 -0.83 11.60 1.52
N GLY A 132 -0.57 10.34 1.16
CA GLY A 132 -0.06 9.33 2.08
C GLY A 132 1.38 9.59 2.47
N LEU A 133 2.27 9.93 1.53
CA LEU A 133 3.67 10.25 1.84
C LEU A 133 3.80 11.43 2.80
N GLU A 134 2.99 12.47 2.62
CA GLU A 134 2.94 13.62 3.53
C GLU A 134 2.49 13.18 4.94
N ALA A 135 1.42 12.38 5.02
CA ALA A 135 0.89 11.90 6.29
C ALA A 135 1.85 10.94 7.01
N LEU A 136 2.43 9.98 6.28
CA LEU A 136 3.36 9.00 6.82
C LEU A 136 4.65 9.67 7.33
N ASN A 137 5.21 10.64 6.60
CA ASN A 137 6.40 11.36 7.05
C ASN A 137 6.13 12.30 8.24
N ARG A 138 4.91 12.83 8.38
CA ARG A 138 4.51 13.56 9.60
C ARG A 138 4.36 12.63 10.80
N GLN A 139 3.89 11.40 10.58
CA GLN A 139 3.72 10.42 11.67
C GLN A 139 5.03 9.79 12.13
N VAL A 140 5.89 9.40 11.19
CA VAL A 140 7.19 8.80 11.46
C VAL A 140 8.23 9.46 10.55
N PRO A 141 8.81 10.59 10.98
CA PRO A 141 9.79 11.32 10.19
C PRO A 141 10.96 10.44 9.75
N GLY A 142 11.26 10.47 8.46
CA GLY A 142 12.39 9.75 7.88
C GLY A 142 12.13 8.28 7.57
N LEU A 143 10.96 7.71 7.90
CA LEU A 143 10.67 6.32 7.53
C LEU A 143 10.36 6.18 6.04
N PHE A 144 9.61 7.11 5.46
CA PHE A 144 9.25 7.11 4.03
C PHE A 144 10.06 8.13 3.21
N PRO A 145 10.10 8.03 1.87
CA PRO A 145 10.65 9.06 1.01
C PRO A 145 9.96 10.41 1.21
N GLN A 146 10.72 11.50 1.22
CA GLN A 146 10.15 12.84 1.11
C GLN A 146 9.49 13.06 -0.26
N LEU A 147 8.37 13.78 -0.29
CA LEU A 147 7.72 14.23 -1.53
C LEU A 147 8.30 15.61 -1.92
N TYR A 148 9.06 15.67 -3.01
CA TYR A 148 9.64 16.91 -3.54
C TYR A 148 8.69 17.70 -4.42
N GLY A 149 7.80 17.01 -5.14
CA GLY A 149 6.84 17.67 -6.02
C GLY A 149 5.78 16.73 -6.56
N ALA A 150 4.66 17.30 -6.98
CA ALA A 150 3.54 16.55 -7.55
C ALA A 150 2.83 17.38 -8.62
N ASP A 151 2.53 16.77 -9.77
CA ASP A 151 1.73 17.38 -10.82
C ASP A 151 0.54 16.45 -11.17
N PRO A 152 -0.71 16.87 -10.90
CA PRO A 152 -1.88 16.05 -11.14
C PRO A 152 -2.27 15.98 -12.63
N GLU A 153 -1.90 16.94 -13.47
CA GLU A 153 -2.22 16.91 -14.90
C GLU A 153 -1.35 15.87 -15.62
N LEU A 154 -0.05 15.89 -15.30
CA LEU A 154 0.94 14.92 -15.75
C LEU A 154 0.85 13.58 -15.02
N ARG A 155 0.17 13.54 -13.86
CA ARG A 155 0.03 12.40 -12.94
C ARG A 155 1.38 11.89 -12.45
N VAL A 156 2.24 12.81 -12.02
CA VAL A 156 3.62 12.52 -11.61
C VAL A 156 3.89 12.98 -10.19
N LEU A 157 4.72 12.20 -9.48
CA LEU A 157 5.31 12.53 -8.20
C LEU A 157 6.84 12.49 -8.32
N ALA A 158 7.53 13.40 -7.66
CA ALA A 158 8.98 13.40 -7.47
C ALA A 158 9.29 13.14 -5.99
N LEU A 159 10.06 12.10 -5.72
CA LEU A 159 10.32 11.57 -4.40
C LEU A 159 11.81 11.55 -4.10
N GLU A 160 12.17 11.57 -2.82
CA GLU A 160 13.51 11.24 -2.34
C GLU A 160 13.96 9.88 -2.87
N ASP A 161 15.19 9.82 -3.38
CA ASP A 161 15.83 8.55 -3.71
C ASP A 161 16.49 7.94 -2.48
N VAL A 162 15.76 7.04 -1.84
CA VAL A 162 16.16 6.38 -0.60
C VAL A 162 17.07 5.17 -0.82
N SER A 163 17.49 4.89 -2.06
CA SER A 163 18.26 3.69 -2.41
C SER A 163 19.75 3.76 -2.05
N ALA A 164 20.16 4.64 -1.16
CA ALA A 164 21.55 4.73 -0.74
C ALA A 164 21.90 3.53 0.15
N GLY A 165 22.61 2.52 -0.39
CA GLY A 165 23.12 1.48 0.49
C GLY A 165 23.74 0.18 -0.04
N THR A 166 24.13 0.08 -1.31
CA THR A 166 25.04 -1.01 -1.73
C THR A 166 26.07 -0.48 -2.70
N VAL A 167 27.18 -1.21 -2.84
CA VAL A 167 28.39 -0.88 -3.61
C VAL A 167 28.09 -0.58 -5.09
N GLU A 168 26.86 -0.85 -5.56
CA GLU A 168 26.41 -0.66 -6.95
C GLU A 168 25.05 0.07 -7.08
N GLY A 169 24.51 0.67 -6.00
CA GLY A 169 23.25 1.40 -6.05
C GLY A 169 21.98 0.52 -6.14
N GLU A 170 22.11 -0.77 -5.82
CA GLU A 170 20.97 -1.69 -5.69
C GLU A 170 20.30 -1.56 -4.31
N GLN A 171 18.97 -1.56 -4.31
CA GLN A 171 18.16 -1.50 -3.10
C GLN A 171 18.23 -2.84 -2.35
N TYR A 172 18.87 -2.87 -1.17
CA TYR A 172 18.84 -4.06 -0.31
C TYR A 172 17.54 -4.08 0.50
N SER A 173 16.58 -4.90 0.09
CA SER A 173 15.28 -5.04 0.76
C SER A 173 15.25 -6.20 1.74
N VAL A 174 14.31 -6.17 2.68
CA VAL A 174 13.99 -7.32 3.55
C VAL A 174 13.66 -8.54 2.70
N ALA A 175 12.91 -8.37 1.60
CA ALA A 175 12.61 -9.46 0.68
C ALA A 175 13.88 -10.11 0.10
N HIS A 176 14.85 -9.30 -0.36
CA HIS A 176 16.09 -9.82 -0.91
C HIS A 176 16.87 -10.63 0.15
N ALA A 177 17.01 -10.10 1.36
CA ALA A 177 17.69 -10.80 2.45
C ALA A 177 16.99 -12.12 2.85
N LEU A 178 15.65 -12.14 2.88
CA LEU A 178 14.87 -13.35 3.15
C LEU A 178 15.02 -14.43 2.06
N LEU A 179 15.23 -14.04 0.80
CA LEU A 179 15.34 -14.95 -0.34
C LEU A 179 16.77 -15.45 -0.56
N GLU A 180 17.71 -14.52 -0.67
CA GLU A 180 19.07 -14.78 -1.16
C GLU A 180 20.14 -14.65 -0.06
N GLY A 181 19.79 -14.10 1.11
CA GLY A 181 20.72 -13.95 2.23
C GLY A 181 21.17 -15.26 2.87
N THR A 182 22.14 -15.19 3.77
CA THR A 182 22.44 -16.26 4.72
C THR A 182 21.28 -16.45 5.71
N GLU A 183 21.27 -17.56 6.45
CA GLU A 183 20.27 -17.79 7.50
C GLU A 183 20.25 -16.66 8.54
N GLN A 184 21.42 -16.19 8.97
CA GLN A 184 21.55 -15.07 9.90
C GLN A 184 21.02 -13.76 9.29
N GLN A 185 21.37 -13.47 8.02
CA GLN A 185 20.83 -12.30 7.32
C GLN A 185 19.31 -12.33 7.17
N ALA A 186 18.71 -13.51 6.93
CA ALA A 186 17.26 -13.64 6.88
C ALA A 186 16.60 -13.39 8.25
N LEU A 187 17.23 -13.85 9.35
CA LEU A 187 16.77 -13.57 10.70
C LEU A 187 16.85 -12.07 11.04
N ASP A 188 17.96 -11.41 10.66
CA ASP A 188 18.15 -9.99 10.90
C ASP A 188 17.25 -9.13 10.00
N ALA A 189 16.99 -9.57 8.76
CA ALA A 189 16.09 -8.91 7.82
C ALA A 189 14.70 -8.66 8.42
N LEU A 190 14.16 -9.66 9.12
CA LEU A 190 12.83 -9.57 9.70
C LEU A 190 12.78 -8.62 10.89
N ASN A 191 13.90 -8.37 11.60
CA ASN A 191 13.96 -7.34 12.63
C ASN A 191 13.76 -5.94 12.03
N TYR A 192 14.26 -5.67 10.82
CA TYR A 192 14.02 -4.40 10.14
C TYR A 192 12.55 -4.21 9.76
N TYR A 193 11.88 -5.27 9.30
CA TYR A 193 10.43 -5.24 9.08
C TYR A 193 9.68 -4.94 10.40
N ILE A 194 10.05 -5.64 11.48
CA ILE A 194 9.45 -5.44 12.80
C ILE A 194 9.64 -3.99 13.27
N GLU A 195 10.82 -3.41 13.10
CA GLU A 195 11.13 -2.04 13.54
C GLU A 195 10.34 -0.98 12.75
N ALA A 196 10.18 -1.17 11.43
CA ALA A 196 9.34 -0.29 10.61
C ALA A 196 7.90 -0.29 11.11
N TYR A 197 7.32 -1.47 11.33
CA TYR A 197 5.94 -1.61 11.78
C TYR A 197 5.74 -1.22 13.24
N ARG A 198 6.75 -1.39 14.10
CA ARG A 198 6.76 -0.85 15.46
C ARG A 198 6.60 0.67 15.44
N SER A 199 7.39 1.35 14.60
CA SER A 199 7.37 2.81 14.49
C SER A 199 6.00 3.31 14.06
N LEU A 200 5.37 2.66 13.07
CA LEU A 200 4.01 2.99 12.63
C LEU A 200 2.94 2.70 13.68
N ALA A 201 3.05 1.54 14.37
CA ALA A 201 2.12 1.17 15.43
C ALA A 201 2.20 2.16 16.60
N ALA A 202 3.39 2.62 16.98
CA ALA A 202 3.58 3.60 18.04
C ALA A 202 2.91 4.95 17.74
N SER A 203 2.83 5.36 16.47
CA SER A 203 2.19 6.63 16.07
C SER A 203 0.66 6.61 16.09
N GLY A 204 0.04 5.43 15.98
CA GLY A 204 -1.43 5.25 16.07
C GLY A 204 -2.24 6.01 15.00
N ILE A 205 -3.55 6.20 15.25
CA ILE A 205 -4.50 6.82 14.29
C ILE A 205 -5.22 8.09 14.77
N MET A 206 -4.96 8.56 15.99
CA MET A 206 -5.73 9.65 16.60
C MET A 206 -5.15 11.06 16.37
N GLY A 207 -4.11 11.19 15.55
CA GLY A 207 -3.44 12.46 15.29
C GLY A 207 -4.07 13.26 14.15
N GLU A 208 -3.89 14.59 14.18
CA GLU A 208 -4.35 15.53 13.15
C GLU A 208 -3.90 15.12 11.73
N THR A 209 -2.69 14.59 11.62
CA THR A 209 -2.11 14.06 10.37
C THR A 209 -3.01 13.03 9.67
N VAL A 210 -3.70 12.17 10.42
CA VAL A 210 -4.57 11.14 9.87
C VAL A 210 -5.89 11.73 9.38
N GLU A 211 -6.43 12.70 10.11
CA GLU A 211 -7.63 13.41 9.70
C GLU A 211 -7.38 14.28 8.46
N ASP A 212 -6.23 14.96 8.40
CA ASP A 212 -5.80 15.71 7.22
C ASP A 212 -5.70 14.80 5.98
N TYR A 213 -5.10 13.61 6.13
CA TYR A 213 -5.04 12.61 5.07
C TYR A 213 -6.43 12.25 4.55
N ARG A 214 -7.37 11.91 5.46
CA ARG A 214 -8.75 11.55 5.11
C ARG A 214 -9.48 12.70 4.43
N LEU A 215 -9.35 13.92 4.96
CA LEU A 215 -10.00 15.11 4.42
C LEU A 215 -9.47 15.46 3.02
N ASN A 216 -8.16 15.34 2.80
CA ASN A 216 -7.56 15.58 1.50
C ASN A 216 -8.02 14.56 0.45
N LEU A 217 -8.09 13.27 0.81
CA LEU A 217 -8.67 12.26 -0.08
C LEU A 217 -10.15 12.52 -0.37
N ALA A 218 -10.95 12.86 0.63
CA ALA A 218 -12.37 13.16 0.45
C ALA A 218 -12.61 14.39 -0.45
N ARG A 219 -11.72 15.38 -0.37
CA ARG A 219 -11.74 16.57 -1.24
C ARG A 219 -11.39 16.21 -2.68
N ALA A 220 -10.38 15.36 -2.87
CA ALA A 220 -9.89 14.94 -4.18
C ALA A 220 -10.86 13.96 -4.88
N ASP A 221 -11.51 13.08 -4.13
CA ASP A 221 -12.49 12.12 -4.62
C ASP A 221 -13.75 12.16 -3.75
N ARG A 222 -14.75 12.92 -4.18
CA ARG A 222 -16.04 13.02 -3.47
C ARG A 222 -16.87 11.74 -3.52
N LYS A 223 -16.53 10.77 -4.41
CA LYS A 223 -17.23 9.49 -4.52
C LYS A 223 -16.64 8.43 -3.60
N ALA A 224 -15.44 8.66 -3.05
CA ALA A 224 -14.83 7.76 -2.09
C ALA A 224 -15.72 7.64 -0.83
N GLN A 225 -16.38 6.48 -0.68
CA GLN A 225 -17.28 6.22 0.46
C GLN A 225 -16.55 6.26 1.81
N PHE A 226 -15.31 5.76 1.83
CA PHE A 226 -14.48 5.69 3.04
C PHE A 226 -13.05 6.17 2.74
N PRO A 227 -12.82 7.49 2.66
CA PRO A 227 -11.49 8.05 2.42
C PRO A 227 -10.47 7.54 3.43
N GLY A 228 -9.32 7.08 2.93
CA GLY A 228 -8.24 6.53 3.74
C GLY A 228 -8.42 5.09 4.23
N ALA A 229 -9.56 4.41 3.98
CA ALA A 229 -9.67 2.97 4.24
C ALA A 229 -8.78 2.16 3.29
N ILE A 230 -8.56 0.88 3.56
CA ILE A 230 -7.79 -0.02 2.67
C ILE A 230 -8.31 0.03 1.23
N ALA A 231 -7.41 -0.08 0.25
CA ALA A 231 -7.81 -0.04 -1.15
C ALA A 231 -8.68 -1.26 -1.51
N SER A 232 -9.73 -1.05 -2.30
CA SER A 232 -10.66 -2.11 -2.75
C SER A 232 -11.21 -3.01 -1.62
N PRO A 233 -11.85 -2.47 -0.57
CA PRO A 233 -12.28 -3.26 0.59
C PRO A 233 -13.28 -4.38 0.22
N GLY A 234 -14.05 -4.23 -0.86
CA GLY A 234 -14.97 -5.26 -1.36
C GLY A 234 -14.29 -6.48 -1.99
N LEU A 235 -12.97 -6.45 -2.21
CA LEU A 235 -12.22 -7.58 -2.78
C LEU A 235 -12.29 -8.82 -1.91
N ALA A 236 -12.14 -8.66 -0.59
CA ALA A 236 -12.27 -9.76 0.36
C ALA A 236 -13.73 -10.26 0.43
N GLU A 237 -14.73 -9.37 0.40
CA GLU A 237 -16.15 -9.77 0.36
C GLU A 237 -16.49 -10.62 -0.89
N ARG A 238 -15.92 -10.29 -2.05
CA ARG A 238 -16.07 -11.11 -3.27
C ARG A 238 -15.43 -12.49 -3.11
N GLY A 239 -14.22 -12.55 -2.55
CA GLY A 239 -13.56 -13.81 -2.24
C GLY A 239 -14.35 -14.69 -1.26
N LEU A 240 -14.97 -14.06 -0.25
CA LEU A 240 -15.87 -14.71 0.70
C LEU A 240 -17.10 -15.28 -0.01
N LYS A 241 -17.81 -14.47 -0.81
CA LYS A 241 -18.98 -14.91 -1.60
C LYS A 241 -18.62 -16.08 -2.52
N LYS A 242 -17.48 -16.01 -3.22
CA LYS A 242 -16.97 -17.08 -4.08
C LYS A 242 -16.73 -18.38 -3.29
N LEU A 243 -16.18 -18.30 -2.08
CA LEU A 243 -15.96 -19.47 -1.21
C LEU A 243 -17.28 -20.12 -0.75
N TYR A 244 -18.34 -19.33 -0.57
CA TYR A 244 -19.68 -19.82 -0.20
C TYR A 244 -20.56 -20.17 -1.42
N GLY A 245 -20.05 -20.06 -2.64
CA GLY A 245 -20.82 -20.33 -3.85
C GLY A 245 -21.97 -19.35 -4.08
N VAL A 246 -21.90 -18.15 -3.50
CA VAL A 246 -22.88 -17.09 -3.71
C VAL A 246 -22.62 -16.49 -5.11
N ALA A 247 -23.64 -16.49 -5.95
CA ALA A 247 -23.57 -15.90 -7.28
C ALA A 247 -23.19 -14.42 -7.21
N ASP A 248 -22.26 -14.00 -8.06
CA ASP A 248 -21.92 -12.59 -8.22
C ASP A 248 -23.10 -11.94 -8.96
N GLU A 249 -23.98 -11.24 -8.24
CA GLU A 249 -25.02 -10.46 -8.89
C GLU A 249 -24.35 -9.52 -9.88
N ALA A 250 -24.85 -9.54 -11.12
CA ALA A 250 -24.20 -8.98 -12.29
C ALA A 250 -23.55 -7.62 -11.98
N ARG A 251 -22.27 -7.49 -12.34
CA ARG A 251 -21.51 -6.23 -12.42
C ARG A 251 -22.44 -5.11 -12.89
N THR A 252 -23.00 -4.31 -11.99
CA THR A 252 -23.66 -3.07 -12.39
C THR A 252 -22.50 -2.17 -12.81
N PRO A 253 -22.39 -1.79 -14.10
CA PRO A 253 -21.36 -0.85 -14.50
C PRO A 253 -21.61 0.43 -13.71
N GLU A 254 -20.63 0.91 -12.97
CA GLU A 254 -20.58 2.33 -12.70
C GLU A 254 -20.45 3.01 -14.07
N HIS A 255 -21.55 3.45 -14.69
CA HIS A 255 -21.63 4.52 -15.70
C HIS A 255 -23.05 4.66 -16.26
N GLY A 256 -23.48 5.92 -16.43
CA GLY A 256 -24.50 6.31 -17.41
C GLY A 256 -25.68 7.04 -16.82
N ALA A 257 -25.86 8.28 -17.24
CA ALA A 257 -26.97 9.17 -16.89
C ALA A 257 -28.34 8.46 -16.84
N ALA A 258 -29.12 8.79 -15.81
CA ALA A 258 -30.52 8.44 -15.75
C ALA A 258 -31.26 9.02 -16.97
N SER A 259 -31.85 8.14 -17.79
CA SER A 259 -33.01 8.50 -18.60
C SER A 259 -34.26 8.23 -17.77
N PRO A 260 -35.18 9.18 -17.65
CA PRO A 260 -36.46 8.96 -16.98
C PRO A 260 -37.39 8.30 -18.00
N ASP A 261 -37.70 7.02 -17.80
CA ASP A 261 -39.02 6.44 -18.12
C ASP A 261 -38.96 4.91 -18.02
N SER A 262 -39.36 4.38 -16.87
CA SER A 262 -40.18 3.15 -16.78
C SER A 262 -40.57 2.86 -15.33
N SER A 263 -41.84 3.17 -15.03
CA SER A 263 -42.81 2.44 -14.20
C SER A 263 -42.35 1.51 -13.05
N SER A 264 -42.82 1.88 -11.85
CA SER A 264 -43.40 1.02 -10.79
C SER A 264 -42.64 -0.23 -10.33
N ALA A 265 -41.84 -0.02 -9.28
CA ALA A 265 -41.76 -0.81 -8.04
C ALA A 265 -42.27 -2.26 -8.08
N GLU A 266 -41.41 -3.18 -8.49
CA GLU A 266 -41.28 -4.47 -7.81
C GLU A 266 -40.07 -4.33 -6.87
N HIS A 267 -40.25 -4.56 -5.57
CA HIS A 267 -39.11 -4.79 -4.68
C HIS A 267 -38.45 -6.07 -5.20
N GLU A 268 -37.37 -5.93 -5.97
CA GLU A 268 -36.47 -7.05 -6.24
C GLU A 268 -36.00 -7.57 -4.88
N ASP A 269 -36.44 -8.79 -4.52
CA ASP A 269 -35.94 -9.53 -3.38
C ASP A 269 -34.42 -9.69 -3.57
N ALA A 270 -33.65 -8.82 -2.92
CA ALA A 270 -32.21 -8.99 -2.85
C ALA A 270 -31.92 -10.40 -2.34
N PRO A 271 -31.03 -11.17 -2.99
CA PRO A 271 -30.80 -12.56 -2.61
C PRO A 271 -30.36 -12.61 -1.15
N VAL A 272 -31.09 -13.41 -0.37
CA VAL A 272 -30.78 -13.64 1.04
C VAL A 272 -29.42 -14.31 1.11
N LEU A 273 -28.42 -13.60 1.63
CA LEU A 273 -27.08 -14.13 1.80
C LEU A 273 -27.11 -15.19 2.92
N PRO A 274 -26.27 -16.24 2.86
CA PRO A 274 -26.10 -17.13 4.00
C PRO A 274 -25.72 -16.32 5.25
N ALA A 275 -26.31 -16.61 6.41
CA ALA A 275 -26.08 -15.85 7.65
C ALA A 275 -24.59 -15.72 8.02
N ALA A 276 -23.79 -16.76 7.77
CA ALA A 276 -22.34 -16.73 7.96
C ALA A 276 -21.66 -15.71 7.02
N VAL A 277 -22.12 -15.59 5.77
CA VAL A 277 -21.58 -14.61 4.80
C VAL A 277 -21.94 -13.19 5.22
N GLU A 278 -23.15 -12.94 5.72
CA GLU A 278 -23.55 -11.63 6.24
C GLU A 278 -22.69 -11.21 7.44
N GLU A 279 -22.57 -12.10 8.43
CA GLU A 279 -21.79 -11.88 9.64
C GLU A 279 -20.30 -11.65 9.33
N LEU A 280 -19.70 -12.51 8.50
CA LEU A 280 -18.30 -12.36 8.09
C LEU A 280 -18.09 -11.09 7.25
N SER A 281 -19.03 -10.73 6.37
CA SER A 281 -18.94 -9.47 5.62
C SER A 281 -18.98 -8.26 6.56
N PHE A 282 -19.80 -8.29 7.60
CA PHE A 282 -19.82 -7.25 8.63
C PHE A 282 -18.47 -7.15 9.37
N ARG A 283 -17.90 -8.30 9.77
CA ARG A 283 -16.58 -8.35 10.43
C ARG A 283 -15.44 -7.91 9.50
N PHE A 284 -15.50 -8.25 8.21
CA PHE A 284 -14.52 -7.80 7.22
C PHE A 284 -14.50 -6.28 7.14
N ARG A 285 -15.67 -5.64 7.04
CA ARG A 285 -15.78 -4.18 7.03
C ARG A 285 -15.21 -3.57 8.30
N ARG A 286 -15.41 -4.19 9.47
CA ARG A 286 -14.85 -3.71 10.75
C ARG A 286 -13.33 -3.54 10.67
N VAL A 287 -12.60 -4.55 10.19
CA VAL A 287 -11.11 -4.51 10.15
C VAL A 287 -10.55 -3.75 8.95
N LEU A 288 -11.29 -3.70 7.83
CA LEU A 288 -10.90 -3.01 6.59
C LEU A 288 -11.21 -1.51 6.60
N GLN A 289 -12.18 -1.08 7.42
CA GLN A 289 -12.70 0.28 7.47
C GLN A 289 -12.76 0.76 8.93
N PRO A 290 -11.69 1.36 9.46
CA PRO A 290 -11.60 1.73 10.90
C PRO A 290 -12.68 2.72 11.35
N PHE A 291 -13.24 3.46 10.40
CA PHE A 291 -14.31 4.45 10.59
C PHE A 291 -15.65 3.98 10.01
N PHE A 292 -15.85 2.68 9.84
CA PHE A 292 -17.15 2.13 9.50
C PHE A 292 -18.15 2.46 10.62
N THR A 293 -19.20 3.23 10.28
CA THR A 293 -20.18 3.81 11.21
C THR A 293 -21.58 3.23 11.06
N LYS A 294 -21.78 2.13 10.30
CA LYS A 294 -23.11 1.51 10.26
C LYS A 294 -23.43 0.90 11.64
N ARG A 295 -24.61 1.26 12.15
CA ARG A 295 -25.17 0.85 13.46
C ARG A 295 -25.14 -0.67 13.66
N PRO A 296 -25.08 -1.17 14.90
CA PRO A 296 -25.21 -0.45 16.18
C PRO A 296 -23.95 0.38 16.51
N PRO A 297 -24.05 1.34 17.45
CA PRO A 297 -22.93 2.23 17.76
C PRO A 297 -21.69 1.41 18.09
N VAL A 298 -20.57 1.78 17.48
CA VAL A 298 -19.25 1.27 17.88
C VAL A 298 -19.12 1.53 19.39
N PRO A 299 -19.08 0.49 20.24
CA PRO A 299 -19.12 0.70 21.69
C PRO A 299 -17.99 1.63 22.14
N GLU A 300 -18.22 2.47 23.15
CA GLU A 300 -17.25 3.49 23.64
C GLU A 300 -15.85 2.91 23.90
N GLN A 301 -15.76 1.67 24.39
CA GLN A 301 -14.49 0.93 24.57
C GLN A 301 -13.69 0.74 23.26
N PHE A 302 -14.36 0.63 22.11
CA PHE A 302 -13.70 0.58 20.81
C PHE A 302 -13.22 1.96 20.34
N LYS A 303 -13.86 3.06 20.77
CA LYS A 303 -13.29 4.40 20.56
C LYS A 303 -12.02 4.59 21.38
N LEU A 304 -11.99 4.05 22.59
CA LEU A 304 -10.86 4.13 23.53
C LEU A 304 -9.67 3.25 23.09
N ASN A 305 -9.91 2.09 22.46
CA ASN A 305 -8.84 1.17 22.00
C ASN A 305 -8.48 1.28 20.51
N ARG A 306 -9.21 2.04 19.69
CA ARG A 306 -8.93 2.21 18.26
C ARG A 306 -7.50 2.66 17.96
N GLY A 307 -6.95 3.56 18.80
CA GLY A 307 -5.57 4.01 18.69
C GLY A 307 -4.53 2.90 18.87
N ARG A 308 -4.89 1.79 19.54
CA ARG A 308 -4.00 0.66 19.88
C ARG A 308 -4.09 -0.54 18.94
N VAL A 309 -5.14 -0.62 18.11
CA VAL A 309 -5.37 -1.77 17.22
C VAL A 309 -5.44 -1.40 15.74
N TYR A 310 -5.51 -0.11 15.42
CA TYR A 310 -5.38 0.41 14.06
C TYR A 310 -4.10 1.23 13.91
N MET A 311 -3.66 1.40 12.67
CA MET A 311 -2.55 2.27 12.30
C MET A 311 -2.74 2.82 10.87
N LEU A 312 -2.01 3.87 10.53
CA LEU A 312 -1.80 4.32 9.15
C LEU A 312 -0.50 3.67 8.66
N SER A 313 -0.51 3.05 7.49
CA SER A 313 0.70 2.55 6.82
C SER A 313 0.58 2.68 5.30
N SER A 314 1.59 2.26 4.54
CA SER A 314 1.55 2.16 3.08
C SER A 314 0.44 1.23 2.55
N GLY A 315 -0.14 0.37 3.39
CA GLY A 315 -1.17 -0.58 2.98
C GLY A 315 -0.67 -1.72 2.07
N ASP A 316 0.62 -1.74 1.75
CA ASP A 316 1.30 -2.84 1.10
C ASP A 316 2.29 -3.46 2.08
N PHE A 317 1.95 -4.66 2.54
CA PHE A 317 2.66 -5.37 3.60
C PHE A 317 3.87 -6.16 3.10
N SER A 318 4.19 -6.06 1.80
CA SER A 318 5.29 -6.77 1.17
C SER A 318 6.64 -6.43 1.81
N PRO A 319 7.50 -7.42 2.10
CA PRO A 319 8.86 -7.18 2.56
C PRO A 319 9.75 -6.55 1.47
N GLN A 320 9.30 -6.49 0.21
CA GLN A 320 10.02 -5.79 -0.87
C GLN A 320 10.04 -4.27 -0.64
N ASN A 321 9.03 -3.75 0.05
CA ASN A 321 8.87 -2.32 0.28
C ASN A 321 9.60 -1.85 1.54
N VAL A 322 10.33 -2.73 2.24
CA VAL A 322 11.14 -2.38 3.41
C VAL A 322 12.61 -2.51 3.03
N LEU A 323 13.31 -1.39 3.02
CA LEU A 323 14.73 -1.26 2.66
C LEU A 323 15.59 -1.20 3.93
N ILE A 324 16.75 -1.84 3.84
CA ILE A 324 17.75 -1.94 4.90
C ILE A 324 18.89 -0.98 4.53
N GLY A 325 19.15 0.01 5.39
CA GLY A 325 20.26 0.95 5.20
C GLY A 325 21.65 0.31 5.32
N SER A 326 22.68 0.98 4.80
CA SER A 326 24.04 0.44 4.64
C SER A 326 25.03 0.65 5.78
N ALA A 327 24.68 1.42 6.82
CA ALA A 327 25.64 1.82 7.86
C ALA A 327 25.42 1.09 9.19
N ASP A 328 26.45 1.05 10.04
CA ASP A 328 26.34 0.64 11.44
C ASP A 328 25.27 1.49 12.15
N GLY A 329 24.20 0.84 12.64
CA GLY A 329 22.97 1.51 13.08
C GLY A 329 21.89 1.66 12.00
N ALA A 330 21.91 0.79 10.98
CA ALA A 330 21.08 0.79 9.78
C ALA A 330 19.65 1.32 10.01
N GLN A 331 19.36 2.47 9.41
CA GLN A 331 18.01 3.03 9.35
C GLN A 331 17.15 2.18 8.42
N VAL A 332 15.94 1.85 8.87
CA VAL A 332 14.92 1.22 8.03
C VAL A 332 14.18 2.28 7.24
N ARG A 333 14.00 2.05 5.94
CA ARG A 333 13.18 2.90 5.07
C ARG A 333 12.04 2.07 4.48
N MET A 334 10.85 2.63 4.38
CA MET A 334 9.73 2.04 3.66
C MET A 334 9.47 2.81 2.36
N VAL A 335 9.17 2.11 1.29
CA VAL A 335 8.83 2.68 -0.02
C VAL A 335 7.42 2.26 -0.46
N ASP A 336 6.97 2.81 -1.59
CA ASP A 336 5.69 2.53 -2.21
C ASP A 336 4.46 2.79 -1.32
N ALA A 337 4.06 4.06 -1.25
CA ALA A 337 2.92 4.52 -0.47
C ALA A 337 1.61 4.57 -1.27
N GLU A 338 1.52 3.91 -2.44
CA GLU A 338 0.34 3.95 -3.31
C GLU A 338 -0.91 3.29 -2.74
N GLY A 339 -0.73 2.45 -1.71
CA GLY A 339 -1.81 1.80 -0.96
C GLY A 339 -2.19 2.50 0.34
N THR A 340 -1.60 3.68 0.64
CA THR A 340 -1.63 4.26 1.99
C THR A 340 -3.03 4.21 2.58
N CYS A 341 -3.17 3.62 3.77
CA CYS A 341 -4.48 3.41 4.36
C CYS A 341 -4.42 3.21 5.87
N LEU A 342 -5.60 3.40 6.46
CA LEU A 342 -5.93 3.09 7.83
C LEU A 342 -6.47 1.67 7.87
N HIS A 343 -5.86 0.81 8.67
CA HIS A 343 -6.23 -0.60 8.74
C HIS A 343 -5.83 -1.21 10.08
N HIS A 344 -6.37 -2.38 10.37
CA HIS A 344 -6.05 -3.12 11.59
C HIS A 344 -4.57 -3.55 11.61
N ARG A 345 -3.90 -3.42 12.76
CA ARG A 345 -2.49 -3.82 12.95
C ARG A 345 -2.27 -5.31 12.73
N GLY A 346 -3.34 -6.11 12.77
CA GLY A 346 -3.30 -7.53 12.45
C GLY A 346 -2.92 -7.87 11.02
N PHE A 347 -3.06 -6.96 10.05
CA PHE A 347 -2.73 -7.27 8.65
C PHE A 347 -1.24 -7.57 8.40
N PRO A 348 -0.28 -6.70 8.77
CA PRO A 348 1.14 -7.03 8.64
C PRO A 348 1.54 -8.26 9.46
N PHE A 349 0.92 -8.46 10.64
CA PHE A 349 1.14 -9.68 11.44
C PHE A 349 0.73 -10.93 10.67
N VAL A 350 -0.51 -10.97 10.16
CA VAL A 350 -1.05 -12.11 9.40
C VAL A 350 -0.26 -12.36 8.13
N GLU A 351 0.12 -11.31 7.40
CA GLU A 351 0.98 -11.45 6.21
C GLU A 351 2.29 -12.14 6.57
N ALA A 352 2.99 -11.69 7.62
CA ALA A 352 4.21 -12.35 8.08
C ALA A 352 3.97 -13.78 8.58
N MET A 353 2.88 -14.03 9.32
CA MET A 353 2.51 -15.38 9.81
C MET A 353 2.27 -16.36 8.65
N LEU A 354 1.68 -15.89 7.56
CA LEU A 354 1.43 -16.68 6.35
C LEU A 354 2.62 -16.70 5.39
N GLY A 355 3.73 -16.02 5.71
CA GLY A 355 4.93 -15.97 4.88
C GLY A 355 4.83 -15.03 3.67
N PHE A 356 4.04 -13.97 3.77
CA PHE A 356 3.78 -12.92 2.78
C PHE A 356 3.09 -13.41 1.50
N PRO A 357 1.91 -14.08 1.60
CA PRO A 357 1.23 -14.67 0.46
C PRO A 357 0.78 -13.68 -0.64
N SER A 358 0.67 -12.39 -0.32
CA SER A 358 0.41 -11.33 -1.30
C SER A 358 1.63 -10.95 -2.14
N SER A 359 2.84 -11.26 -1.66
CA SER A 359 4.07 -10.92 -2.38
C SER A 359 4.31 -11.86 -3.59
N PRO A 360 4.86 -11.33 -4.70
CA PRO A 360 5.22 -12.13 -5.88
C PRO A 360 6.13 -13.33 -5.58
N GLU A 361 6.98 -13.26 -4.55
CA GLU A 361 7.97 -14.30 -4.27
C GLU A 361 7.46 -15.39 -3.31
N TYR A 362 6.24 -15.26 -2.79
CA TYR A 362 5.63 -16.35 -2.01
C TYR A 362 5.55 -17.65 -2.83
N PRO A 363 5.91 -18.82 -2.26
CA PRO A 363 6.21 -19.09 -0.85
C PRO A 363 7.71 -19.21 -0.52
N ARG A 364 8.58 -18.52 -1.26
CA ARG A 364 10.04 -18.71 -1.17
C ARG A 364 10.70 -18.07 0.06
N TYR A 365 10.03 -17.14 0.73
CA TYR A 365 10.62 -16.44 1.87
C TYR A 365 10.93 -17.35 3.05
N ARG A 366 12.15 -17.24 3.58
CA ARG A 366 12.60 -17.96 4.78
C ARG A 366 12.25 -17.17 6.03
N VAL A 367 11.03 -17.39 6.55
CA VAL A 367 10.54 -16.73 7.77
C VAL A 367 10.67 -17.68 8.97
N ASP A 368 11.50 -17.34 9.95
CA ASP A 368 11.52 -18.05 11.24
C ASP A 368 10.32 -17.62 12.09
N ARG A 369 9.24 -18.39 11.95
CA ARG A 369 7.97 -18.13 12.62
C ARG A 369 8.07 -18.19 14.15
N LYS A 370 8.95 -19.04 14.70
CA LYS A 370 9.05 -19.23 16.16
C LYS A 370 9.72 -18.04 16.84
N LYS A 371 10.72 -17.46 16.19
CA LYS A 371 11.49 -16.35 16.75
C LYS A 371 10.88 -14.99 16.45
N ALA A 372 10.50 -14.74 15.20
CA ALA A 372 10.20 -13.38 14.77
C ALA A 372 8.74 -12.96 15.02
N LEU A 373 7.80 -13.91 15.02
CA LEU A 373 6.37 -13.57 15.14
C LEU A 373 5.96 -13.13 16.54
N PRO A 374 6.51 -13.68 17.65
CA PRO A 374 6.29 -13.10 18.97
C PRO A 374 6.82 -11.65 19.08
N ALA A 375 7.97 -11.36 18.46
CA ALA A 375 8.54 -10.02 18.44
C ALA A 375 7.70 -9.05 17.59
N LEU A 376 7.19 -9.50 16.44
CA LEU A 376 6.27 -8.71 15.60
C LEU A 376 4.94 -8.44 16.33
N TYR A 377 4.37 -9.45 16.99
CA TYR A 377 3.17 -9.29 17.80
C TYR A 377 3.40 -8.21 18.87
N SER A 378 4.49 -8.32 19.63
CA SER A 378 4.85 -7.35 20.67
C SER A 378 5.09 -5.95 20.10
N ALA A 379 5.67 -5.84 18.90
CA ALA A 379 5.86 -4.55 18.23
C ALA A 379 4.54 -3.89 17.80
N LEU A 380 3.55 -4.69 17.40
CA LEU A 380 2.26 -4.19 16.91
C LEU A 380 1.25 -3.95 18.02
N PHE A 381 1.28 -4.77 19.07
CA PHE A 381 0.26 -4.78 20.12
C PHE A 381 0.82 -4.45 21.51
N GLU A 382 2.11 -4.13 21.61
CA GLU A 382 2.80 -3.84 22.88
C GLU A 382 2.61 -5.00 23.87
N ASP A 383 2.26 -4.70 25.11
CA ASP A 383 1.97 -5.69 26.17
C ASP A 383 0.51 -6.17 26.15
N ALA A 384 -0.26 -5.91 25.08
CA ALA A 384 -1.65 -6.35 25.02
C ALA A 384 -1.73 -7.89 24.98
N PRO A 385 -2.41 -8.53 25.95
CA PRO A 385 -2.58 -9.97 25.93
C PRO A 385 -3.40 -10.38 24.71
N LEU A 386 -3.11 -11.57 24.18
CA LEU A 386 -3.94 -12.17 23.13
C LEU A 386 -5.22 -12.72 23.78
N ASP A 387 -6.14 -11.81 24.08
CA ASP A 387 -7.47 -12.16 24.57
C ASP A 387 -8.38 -12.65 23.43
N GLU A 388 -9.58 -13.11 23.79
CA GLU A 388 -10.59 -13.63 22.85
C GLU A 388 -10.89 -12.63 21.73
N HIS A 389 -11.06 -11.34 22.05
CA HIS A 389 -11.45 -10.33 21.07
C HIS A 389 -10.34 -10.05 20.06
N LEU A 390 -9.11 -9.89 20.54
CA LEU A 390 -7.96 -9.66 19.67
C LEU A 390 -7.66 -10.89 18.80
N ALA A 391 -7.76 -12.10 19.36
CA ALA A 391 -7.58 -13.33 18.60
C ALA A 391 -8.62 -13.48 17.48
N GLU A 392 -9.88 -13.17 17.75
CA GLU A 392 -10.94 -13.14 16.75
C GLU A 392 -10.69 -12.08 15.67
N ASP A 393 -10.25 -10.87 16.04
CA ASP A 393 -9.88 -9.82 15.07
C ASP A 393 -8.70 -10.26 14.18
N LEU A 394 -7.69 -10.94 14.73
CA LEU A 394 -6.58 -11.52 13.96
C LEU A 394 -7.05 -12.65 13.05
N ALA A 395 -8.01 -13.47 13.49
CA ALA A 395 -8.63 -14.49 12.66
C ALA A 395 -9.44 -13.86 11.50
N VAL A 396 -10.14 -12.76 11.74
CA VAL A 396 -10.82 -11.98 10.70
C VAL A 396 -9.82 -11.36 9.73
N CYS A 397 -8.71 -10.78 10.19
CA CYS A 397 -7.62 -10.31 9.31
C CYS A 397 -7.09 -11.46 8.43
N THR A 398 -6.95 -12.66 8.99
CA THR A 398 -6.54 -13.86 8.25
C THR A 398 -7.56 -14.23 7.17
N ALA A 399 -8.84 -14.28 7.52
CA ALA A 399 -9.94 -14.54 6.59
C ALA A 399 -9.97 -13.53 5.43
N VAL A 400 -9.81 -12.24 5.76
CA VAL A 400 -9.76 -11.15 4.79
C VAL A 400 -8.59 -11.33 3.81
N THR A 401 -7.38 -11.58 4.32
CA THR A 401 -6.19 -11.80 3.49
C THR A 401 -6.39 -12.98 2.54
N VAL A 402 -6.86 -14.12 3.05
CA VAL A 402 -7.10 -15.31 2.24
C VAL A 402 -8.20 -15.07 1.20
N CYS A 403 -9.32 -14.45 1.56
CA CYS A 403 -10.40 -14.14 0.62
C CYS A 403 -9.97 -13.16 -0.46
N ALA A 404 -9.23 -12.10 -0.10
CA ALA A 404 -8.70 -11.17 -1.09
C ALA A 404 -7.79 -11.88 -2.10
N LEU A 405 -6.92 -12.79 -1.63
CA LEU A 405 -6.05 -13.58 -2.49
C LEU A 405 -6.80 -14.63 -3.31
N LEU A 406 -7.86 -15.24 -2.77
CA LEU A 406 -8.75 -16.11 -3.53
C LEU A 406 -9.34 -15.37 -4.73
N GLU A 407 -9.82 -14.16 -4.51
CA GLU A 407 -10.36 -13.34 -5.59
C GLU A 407 -9.27 -12.97 -6.60
N LEU A 408 -8.13 -12.43 -6.14
CA LEU A 408 -7.03 -11.99 -7.00
C LEU A 408 -6.37 -13.13 -7.80
N TYR A 409 -6.12 -14.26 -7.15
CA TYR A 409 -5.33 -15.33 -7.77
C TYR A 409 -6.17 -16.33 -8.55
N SER A 410 -7.49 -16.41 -8.32
CA SER A 410 -8.36 -17.42 -8.95
C SER A 410 -8.26 -17.46 -10.48
N SER A 411 -8.06 -16.31 -11.12
CA SER A 411 -7.92 -16.18 -12.57
C SER A 411 -6.48 -15.85 -13.03
N SER A 412 -5.49 -16.08 -12.18
CA SER A 412 -4.09 -15.72 -12.45
C SER A 412 -3.20 -16.95 -12.56
N ALA A 413 -1.95 -16.76 -13.02
CA ALA A 413 -0.92 -17.79 -13.00
C ALA A 413 -0.58 -18.31 -11.58
N ARG A 414 -1.03 -17.61 -10.53
CA ARG A 414 -0.82 -17.95 -9.11
C ARG A 414 -1.95 -18.78 -8.50
N SER A 415 -2.94 -19.20 -9.29
CA SER A 415 -4.08 -20.00 -8.79
C SER A 415 -3.64 -21.31 -8.13
N ASN A 416 -2.53 -21.90 -8.58
CA ASN A 416 -1.90 -23.07 -7.98
C ASN A 416 -1.43 -22.89 -6.53
N LEU A 417 -1.28 -21.65 -6.06
CA LEU A 417 -0.91 -21.34 -4.68
C LEU A 417 -2.12 -21.33 -3.73
N LEU A 418 -3.34 -21.24 -4.25
CA LEU A 418 -4.56 -21.09 -3.45
C LEU A 418 -4.82 -22.23 -2.46
N PRO A 419 -4.65 -23.53 -2.81
CA PRO A 419 -4.84 -24.61 -1.82
C PRO A 419 -3.92 -24.46 -0.61
N ARG A 420 -2.66 -24.06 -0.85
CA ARG A 420 -1.69 -23.80 0.21
C ARG A 420 -2.10 -22.60 1.07
N ILE A 421 -2.44 -21.47 0.44
CA ILE A 421 -2.86 -20.24 1.13
C ILE A 421 -4.08 -20.50 2.01
N ARG A 422 -5.09 -21.22 1.48
CA ARG A 422 -6.30 -21.59 2.24
C ARG A 422 -5.97 -22.47 3.44
N ARG A 423 -5.15 -23.51 3.26
CA ARG A 423 -4.75 -24.41 4.34
C ARG A 423 -3.97 -23.69 5.44
N GLU A 424 -2.98 -22.87 5.08
CA GLU A 424 -2.20 -22.10 6.05
C GLU A 424 -3.07 -21.06 6.78
N GLY A 425 -3.98 -20.40 6.07
CA GLY A 425 -4.97 -19.50 6.66
C GLY A 425 -5.90 -20.19 7.65
N ALA A 426 -6.46 -21.34 7.28
CA ALA A 426 -7.31 -22.15 8.16
C ALA A 426 -6.56 -22.58 9.43
N GLN A 427 -5.30 -23.02 9.28
CA GLN A 427 -4.47 -23.41 10.43
C GLN A 427 -4.19 -22.23 11.37
N LEU A 428 -3.87 -21.06 10.81
CA LEU A 428 -3.64 -19.85 11.59
C LEU A 428 -4.91 -19.43 12.36
N MET A 429 -6.07 -19.44 11.70
CA MET A 429 -7.35 -19.12 12.35
C MET A 429 -7.64 -20.07 13.51
N ARG A 430 -7.52 -21.40 13.31
CA ARG A 430 -7.73 -22.38 14.38
C ARG A 430 -6.78 -22.15 15.56
N LEU A 431 -5.50 -21.91 15.28
CA LEU A 431 -4.50 -21.64 16.31
C LEU A 431 -4.83 -20.40 17.14
N LEU A 432 -5.25 -19.31 16.49
CA LEU A 432 -5.63 -18.07 17.18
C LEU A 432 -6.84 -18.29 18.11
N LEU A 433 -7.88 -18.96 17.61
CA LEU A 433 -9.07 -19.28 18.40
C LEU A 433 -8.75 -20.21 19.57
N GLU A 434 -7.90 -21.23 19.34
CA GLU A 434 -7.47 -22.18 20.37
C GLU A 434 -6.67 -21.50 21.49
N ILE A 435 -5.67 -20.68 21.15
CA ILE A 435 -4.83 -19.98 22.14
C ILE A 435 -5.69 -19.09 23.06
N ALA A 436 -6.69 -18.42 22.48
CA ALA A 436 -7.56 -17.52 23.25
C ALA A 436 -8.76 -18.23 23.90
N GLY A 437 -8.97 -19.53 23.65
CA GLY A 437 -10.12 -20.28 24.14
C GLY A 437 -11.46 -19.83 23.54
N SER A 438 -11.45 -19.13 22.40
CA SER A 438 -12.66 -18.59 21.75
C SER A 438 -13.61 -19.72 21.34
N GLN A 439 -14.90 -19.50 21.53
CA GLN A 439 -15.98 -20.40 21.11
C GLN A 439 -16.75 -19.87 19.89
N ASP A 440 -16.15 -18.96 19.11
CA ASP A 440 -16.80 -18.38 17.94
C ASP A 440 -17.02 -19.44 16.84
N ALA A 441 -18.27 -19.93 16.78
CA ALA A 441 -18.68 -20.96 15.84
C ALA A 441 -18.62 -20.52 14.38
N THR A 442 -18.78 -19.22 14.09
CA THR A 442 -18.74 -18.68 12.72
C THR A 442 -17.32 -18.67 12.18
N LEU A 443 -16.34 -18.23 12.98
CA LEU A 443 -14.93 -18.26 12.60
C LEU A 443 -14.39 -19.69 12.54
N ALA A 444 -14.85 -20.57 13.44
CA ALA A 444 -14.51 -22.00 13.39
C ALA A 444 -15.04 -22.69 12.13
N GLU A 445 -16.32 -22.49 11.77
CA GLU A 445 -16.90 -23.04 10.52
C GLU A 445 -16.16 -22.49 9.30
N PHE A 446 -15.86 -21.21 9.28
CA PHE A 446 -15.13 -20.60 8.18
C PHE A 446 -13.72 -21.19 8.02
N ALA A 447 -13.00 -21.42 9.12
CA ALA A 447 -11.70 -22.07 9.09
C ALA A 447 -11.80 -23.52 8.56
N GLU A 448 -12.83 -24.27 8.92
CA GLU A 448 -13.10 -25.59 8.34
C GLU A 448 -13.36 -25.51 6.84
N ARG A 449 -14.20 -24.59 6.39
CA ARG A 449 -14.50 -24.38 4.96
C ARG A 449 -13.26 -23.94 4.16
N LEU A 450 -12.39 -23.12 4.73
CA LEU A 450 -11.10 -22.80 4.13
C LEU A 450 -10.24 -24.06 3.98
N GLY A 451 -10.15 -24.87 5.04
CA GLY A 451 -9.33 -26.08 5.11
C GLY A 451 -9.83 -27.27 4.30
N ALA A 452 -11.13 -27.32 3.97
CA ALA A 452 -11.76 -28.38 3.18
C ALA A 452 -11.40 -28.37 1.67
N ALA A 453 -10.41 -27.57 1.27
CA ALA A 453 -9.93 -27.50 -0.11
C ALA A 453 -9.01 -28.68 -0.43
N GLU A 454 -9.43 -29.55 -1.36
CA GLU A 454 -8.54 -30.47 -2.09
C GLU A 454 -7.89 -29.77 -3.29
#